data_AF-G5J1W3-F1
#
_entry.id   AF-G5J1W3-F1
#
_cell.length_a   1.000
_cell.length_b   1.000
_cell.length_c   1.000
_cell.angle_alpha   90.00
_cell.angle_beta   90.00
_cell.angle_gamma   90.00
#
_symmetry.space_group_name_H-M   'P 1'
#
loop_
_entity.id
_entity.type
_entity.pdbx_description
1 polymer ?
#
loop_
_entity_poly.entity_id
_entity_poly.type
_entity_poly.pdbx_seq_one_letter_code
_entity_poly.pdbx_strand_id
1 'polypeptide(L)'
;MTALVSGGLAMAVPVAAQDYSRSSSRNGGNCDYGSYLVNNNGGCVDLSGDDSNRYNFYEAKFLTALKNAGISISYESCQAGILGYYQPHYNRMTMCQNNRQDFNLYIETLAHETWHVVQDCAAGLDNGAIVPIMNTDASSFRSILASLGSADWRSLNLYDPQDLPYEGEAFLMEKHPDKVLQALNACTNRR
;
A
#
# COMPACT_ATOMS: atom_id res chain seq x y z
N MET A 1 25.26 52.43 -18.63
CA MET A 1 24.89 51.58 -19.78
C MET A 1 24.94 50.14 -19.28
N THR A 2 23.79 49.59 -18.88
CA THR A 2 22.98 48.53 -19.57
C THR A 2 23.57 47.13 -19.34
N ALA A 3 23.02 46.28 -18.46
CA ALA A 3 21.78 45.45 -18.50
C ALA A 3 22.18 43.95 -18.67
N LEU A 4 21.91 43.08 -17.66
CA LEU A 4 20.93 41.96 -17.64
C LEU A 4 21.05 40.98 -18.83
N VAL A 5 21.01 39.65 -18.70
CA VAL A 5 19.84 38.76 -18.44
C VAL A 5 20.41 37.33 -18.16
N SER A 6 20.17 36.68 -17.01
CA SER A 6 19.08 35.76 -16.65
C SER A 6 18.86 34.55 -17.59
N GLY A 7 19.35 33.36 -17.22
CA GLY A 7 18.99 32.09 -17.87
C GLY A 7 18.10 31.26 -16.96
N GLY A 8 16.80 31.56 -16.91
CA GLY A 8 15.79 30.75 -16.23
C GLY A 8 15.40 29.54 -17.08
N LEU A 9 15.42 28.35 -16.48
CA LEU A 9 14.80 27.16 -17.05
C LEU A 9 13.33 27.14 -16.64
N ALA A 10 12.48 27.32 -17.64
CA ALA A 10 11.04 27.20 -17.55
C ALA A 10 10.64 25.75 -17.24
N MET A 11 9.84 25.57 -16.18
CA MET A 11 9.07 24.35 -15.94
C MET A 11 7.64 24.57 -16.42
N ALA A 12 7.10 23.49 -16.98
CA ALA A 12 5.97 23.46 -17.90
C ALA A 12 4.62 23.89 -17.30
N VAL A 13 3.76 24.29 -18.23
CA VAL A 13 2.38 24.80 -18.14
C VAL A 13 1.42 23.78 -17.49
N PRO A 14 0.36 24.21 -16.78
CA PRO A 14 -0.67 23.31 -16.26
C PRO A 14 -1.48 22.67 -17.38
N VAL A 15 -1.61 21.34 -17.33
CA VAL A 15 -2.52 20.60 -18.21
C VAL A 15 -3.95 20.79 -17.70
N ALA A 16 -4.81 21.29 -18.59
CA ALA A 16 -6.22 21.54 -18.36
C ALA A 16 -6.97 20.26 -17.97
N ALA A 17 -7.88 20.41 -17.01
CA ALA A 17 -8.91 19.43 -16.69
C ALA A 17 -9.72 19.10 -17.95
N GLN A 18 -9.80 17.82 -18.29
CA GLN A 18 -10.75 17.31 -19.27
C GLN A 18 -11.95 16.71 -18.54
N ASP A 19 -13.08 17.37 -18.73
CA ASP A 19 -14.42 16.84 -18.49
C ASP A 19 -14.59 15.47 -19.16
N TYR A 20 -14.87 14.45 -18.36
CA TYR A 20 -15.54 13.23 -18.82
C TYR A 20 -16.70 12.87 -17.87
N SER A 21 -17.79 13.62 -18.02
CA SER A 21 -19.11 13.11 -17.66
C SER A 21 -19.58 12.13 -18.74
N ARG A 22 -19.62 10.83 -18.42
CA ARG A 22 -20.59 9.89 -18.99
C ARG A 22 -20.95 8.83 -17.96
N SER A 23 -21.86 9.20 -17.06
CA SER A 23 -22.69 8.25 -16.33
C SER A 23 -23.50 7.44 -17.35
N SER A 24 -23.18 6.16 -17.47
CA SER A 24 -24.09 5.15 -17.99
C SER A 24 -24.38 4.18 -16.88
N SER A 25 -25.52 4.41 -16.23
CA SER A 25 -26.20 3.41 -15.41
C SER A 25 -26.41 2.16 -16.25
N ARG A 26 -25.60 1.13 -16.01
CA ARG A 26 -25.86 -0.24 -16.43
C ARG A 26 -26.12 -1.08 -15.19
N ASN A 27 -27.40 -1.21 -14.89
CA ASN A 27 -27.94 -2.20 -13.98
C ASN A 27 -27.68 -3.59 -14.60
N GLY A 28 -26.83 -4.41 -13.99
CA GLY A 28 -26.51 -5.74 -14.54
C GLY A 28 -25.28 -6.46 -13.94
N GLY A 29 -25.43 -6.99 -12.73
CA GLY A 29 -25.00 -8.35 -12.37
C GLY A 29 -23.53 -8.80 -12.40
N ASN A 30 -22.53 -7.96 -12.67
CA ASN A 30 -21.13 -8.40 -12.57
C ASN A 30 -20.22 -7.22 -12.19
N CYS A 31 -20.01 -7.00 -10.89
CA CYS A 31 -18.99 -6.03 -10.44
C CYS A 31 -17.62 -6.64 -10.76
N ASP A 32 -16.82 -5.97 -11.58
CA ASP A 32 -15.44 -6.35 -11.82
C ASP A 32 -14.64 -6.14 -10.52
N TYR A 33 -14.21 -7.25 -9.90
CA TYR A 33 -13.53 -7.27 -8.59
C TYR A 33 -12.19 -6.51 -8.58
N GLY A 34 -11.69 -6.07 -9.75
CA GLY A 34 -10.50 -5.23 -9.85
C GLY A 34 -10.75 -3.75 -9.56
N SER A 35 -11.98 -3.24 -9.65
CA SER A 35 -12.27 -1.79 -9.60
C SER A 35 -13.55 -1.43 -8.85
N TYR A 36 -14.26 -2.39 -8.27
CA TYR A 36 -15.53 -2.16 -7.59
C TYR A 36 -15.64 -2.96 -6.28
N LEU A 37 -16.19 -2.35 -5.23
CA LEU A 37 -16.63 -3.05 -4.01
C LEU A 37 -18.14 -3.27 -4.04
N VAL A 38 -18.61 -4.42 -3.57
CA VAL A 38 -20.05 -4.69 -3.40
C VAL A 38 -20.48 -4.26 -2.00
N ASN A 39 -21.42 -3.33 -1.90
CA ASN A 39 -21.99 -2.92 -0.62
C ASN A 39 -23.00 -3.95 -0.09
N ASN A 40 -23.44 -3.79 1.17
CA ASN A 40 -24.39 -4.70 1.84
C ASN A 40 -25.76 -4.82 1.15
N ASN A 41 -26.06 -3.92 0.20
CA ASN A 41 -27.28 -3.93 -0.59
C ASN A 41 -27.07 -4.50 -2.00
N GLY A 42 -25.90 -5.07 -2.29
CA GLY A 42 -25.56 -5.63 -3.60
C GLY A 42 -25.19 -4.59 -4.66
N GLY A 43 -24.99 -3.32 -4.29
CA GLY A 43 -24.58 -2.26 -5.20
C GLY A 43 -23.07 -2.22 -5.39
N CYS A 44 -22.60 -2.03 -6.63
CA CYS A 44 -21.18 -1.81 -6.92
C CYS A 44 -20.79 -0.36 -6.57
N VAL A 45 -19.72 -0.19 -5.78
CA VAL A 45 -19.09 1.07 -5.41
C VAL A 45 -17.80 1.18 -6.23
N ASP A 46 -17.70 2.21 -7.06
CA ASP A 46 -16.54 2.44 -7.93
C ASP A 46 -15.29 2.83 -7.11
N LEU A 47 -14.20 2.08 -7.30
CA LEU A 47 -12.90 2.28 -6.66
C LEU A 47 -11.89 2.98 -7.60
N SER A 48 -12.31 3.46 -8.77
CA SER A 48 -11.44 4.22 -9.67
C SER A 48 -11.34 5.71 -9.31
N GLY A 49 -12.13 6.19 -8.34
CA GLY A 49 -12.11 7.59 -7.87
C GLY A 49 -11.14 7.85 -6.72
N ASP A 50 -10.34 8.91 -6.85
CA ASP A 50 -9.45 9.49 -5.84
C ASP A 50 -10.26 10.36 -4.86
N ASP A 51 -11.04 9.70 -4.00
CA ASP A 51 -11.80 10.37 -2.95
C ASP A 51 -11.04 10.26 -1.62
N SER A 52 -10.54 11.37 -1.10
CA SER A 52 -9.84 11.46 0.19
C SER A 52 -10.63 10.84 1.36
N ASN A 53 -11.97 10.76 1.26
CA ASN A 53 -12.81 10.05 2.22
C ASN A 53 -12.60 8.52 2.22
N ARG A 54 -12.17 7.94 1.09
CA ARG A 54 -11.89 6.50 0.95
C ARG A 54 -10.64 6.09 1.73
N TYR A 55 -9.60 6.91 1.66
CA TYR A 55 -8.36 6.66 2.40
C TYR A 55 -8.59 6.74 3.92
N ASN A 56 -9.50 7.61 4.38
CA ASN A 56 -9.83 7.75 5.81
C ASN A 56 -10.51 6.48 6.34
N PHE A 57 -11.29 5.84 5.48
CA PHE A 57 -11.94 4.56 5.79
C PHE A 57 -10.94 3.41 5.88
N TYR A 58 -9.86 3.43 5.06
CA TYR A 58 -8.81 2.42 5.13
C TYR A 58 -7.97 2.54 6.39
N GLU A 59 -7.60 3.76 6.83
CA GLU A 59 -6.88 3.95 8.09
C GLU A 59 -7.62 3.24 9.23
N ALA A 60 -8.89 3.56 9.45
CA ALA A 60 -9.69 2.95 10.51
C ALA A 60 -9.79 1.42 10.41
N LYS A 61 -9.94 0.88 9.20
CA LYS A 61 -9.97 -0.57 8.95
C LYS A 61 -8.64 -1.24 9.32
N PHE A 62 -7.52 -0.70 8.86
CA PHE A 62 -6.19 -1.22 9.17
C PHE A 62 -5.90 -1.14 10.66
N LEU A 63 -6.12 0.01 11.30
CA LEU A 63 -5.91 0.18 12.74
C LEU A 63 -6.72 -0.84 13.55
N THR A 64 -7.97 -1.09 13.16
CA THR A 64 -8.83 -2.08 13.83
C THR A 64 -8.31 -3.50 13.62
N ALA A 65 -7.98 -3.87 12.39
CA ALA A 65 -7.50 -5.21 12.06
C ALA A 65 -6.13 -5.52 12.72
N LEU A 66 -5.20 -4.56 12.69
CA LEU A 66 -3.89 -4.65 13.34
C LEU A 66 -4.02 -4.79 14.85
N LYS A 67 -4.92 -4.01 15.47
CA LYS A 67 -5.23 -4.15 16.90
C LYS A 67 -5.77 -5.54 17.23
N ASN A 68 -6.68 -6.08 16.42
CA ASN A 68 -7.21 -7.44 16.59
C ASN A 68 -6.11 -8.51 16.41
N ALA A 69 -5.09 -8.22 15.59
CA ALA A 69 -3.90 -9.06 15.44
C ALA A 69 -2.90 -8.92 16.60
N GLY A 70 -3.17 -8.07 17.59
CA GLY A 70 -2.26 -7.81 18.70
C GLY A 70 -1.06 -6.94 18.31
N ILE A 71 -1.12 -6.26 17.16
CA ILE A 71 -0.06 -5.38 16.70
C ILE A 71 -0.26 -3.99 17.30
N SER A 72 0.78 -3.49 17.96
CA SER A 72 0.83 -2.10 18.44
C SER A 72 1.30 -1.18 17.32
N ILE A 73 0.72 0.02 17.24
CA ILE A 73 1.11 1.04 16.25
C ILE A 73 1.69 2.23 16.99
N SER A 74 2.90 2.65 16.62
CA SER A 74 3.53 3.89 17.08
C SER A 74 3.71 4.88 15.93
N TYR A 75 3.77 6.17 16.28
CA TYR A 75 4.03 7.24 15.33
C TYR A 75 5.30 7.98 15.74
N GLU A 76 6.34 7.89 14.92
CA GLU A 76 7.69 8.34 15.29
C GLU A 76 8.30 9.26 14.23
N SER A 77 9.28 10.06 14.64
CA SER A 77 10.12 10.80 13.70
C SER A 77 11.17 9.86 13.13
N CYS A 78 11.09 9.56 11.85
CA CYS A 78 12.02 8.68 11.17
C CYS A 78 13.09 9.46 10.39
N GLN A 79 14.17 8.75 10.05
CA GLN A 79 15.16 9.24 9.09
C GLN A 79 14.51 9.51 7.72
N ALA A 80 15.03 10.50 6.98
CA ALA A 80 14.58 10.80 5.63
C ALA A 80 14.66 9.56 4.73
N GLY A 81 13.57 9.30 4.00
CA GLY A 81 13.44 8.14 3.11
C GLY A 81 12.74 6.93 3.73
N ILE A 82 12.53 6.91 5.05
CA ILE A 82 11.76 5.87 5.73
C ILE A 82 10.34 6.38 5.97
N LEU A 83 9.34 5.61 5.52
CA LEU A 83 7.92 5.96 5.56
C LEU A 83 7.15 5.18 6.65
N GLY A 84 7.62 3.97 6.95
CA GLY A 84 7.13 3.08 7.98
C GLY A 84 8.08 1.89 8.10
N TYR A 85 7.86 1.06 9.10
CA TYR A 85 8.45 -0.28 9.21
C TYR A 85 7.69 -1.13 10.23
N TYR A 86 7.60 -2.44 9.99
CA TYR A 86 7.12 -3.43 10.96
C TYR A 86 8.28 -4.18 11.62
N GLN A 87 8.16 -4.42 12.93
CA GLN A 87 9.14 -5.16 13.73
C GLN A 87 8.47 -6.43 14.30
N PRO A 88 8.68 -7.60 13.66
CA PRO A 88 8.05 -8.87 14.05
C PRO A 88 8.29 -9.24 15.51
N HIS A 89 9.52 -9.08 15.98
CA HIS A 89 9.91 -9.47 17.35
C HIS A 89 9.14 -8.71 18.45
N TYR A 90 8.63 -7.52 18.16
CA TYR A 90 7.92 -6.69 19.14
C TYR A 90 6.41 -6.59 18.85
N ASN A 91 5.93 -7.22 17.78
CA ASN A 91 4.57 -7.01 17.26
C ASN A 91 4.21 -5.52 17.23
N ARG A 92 5.13 -4.73 16.66
CA ARG A 92 5.02 -3.28 16.58
C ARG A 92 5.21 -2.82 15.15
N MET A 93 4.28 -2.01 14.69
CA MET A 93 4.40 -1.23 13.47
C MET A 93 4.67 0.22 13.81
N THR A 94 5.67 0.82 13.17
CA THR A 94 6.00 2.24 13.31
C THR A 94 5.62 2.95 12.02
N MET A 95 4.77 3.97 12.12
CA MET A 95 4.44 4.87 11.01
C MET A 95 5.18 6.19 11.18
N CYS A 96 5.94 6.59 10.16
CA CYS A 96 6.75 7.81 10.25
C CYS A 96 5.87 9.06 10.13
N GLN A 97 6.02 10.03 11.04
CA GLN A 97 5.18 11.25 11.05
C GLN A 97 5.26 12.03 9.73
N ASN A 98 6.43 12.02 9.09
CA ASN A 98 6.69 12.65 7.80
C ASN A 98 5.77 12.10 6.69
N ASN A 99 5.37 10.84 6.80
CA ASN A 99 4.51 10.15 5.85
C ASN A 99 3.04 10.56 5.98
N ARG A 100 2.62 11.18 7.08
CA ARG A 100 1.22 11.60 7.27
C ARG A 100 0.83 12.85 6.47
N GLN A 101 1.78 13.49 5.79
CA GLN A 101 1.52 14.68 4.97
C GLN A 101 0.90 14.33 3.62
N ASP A 102 1.17 13.14 3.10
CA ASP A 102 0.54 12.57 1.91
C ASP A 102 -0.26 11.35 2.33
N PHE A 103 -1.58 11.50 2.30
CA PHE A 103 -2.46 10.49 2.86
C PHE A 103 -2.61 9.25 1.97
N ASN A 104 -2.40 9.38 0.66
CA ASN A 104 -2.39 8.25 -0.25
C ASN A 104 -1.14 7.40 0.00
N LEU A 105 0.02 8.05 0.08
CA LEU A 105 1.29 7.40 0.43
C LEU A 105 1.25 6.76 1.82
N TYR A 106 0.60 7.41 2.79
CA TYR A 106 0.40 6.87 4.13
C TYR A 106 -0.37 5.53 4.11
N ILE A 107 -1.46 5.44 3.37
CA ILE A 107 -2.26 4.21 3.28
C ILE A 107 -1.54 3.11 2.51
N GLU A 108 -0.82 3.45 1.44
CA GLU A 108 0.04 2.49 0.73
C GLU A 108 1.10 1.93 1.68
N THR A 109 1.79 2.80 2.41
CA THR A 109 2.76 2.37 3.42
C THR A 109 2.10 1.51 4.50
N LEU A 110 0.92 1.89 4.99
CA LEU A 110 0.20 1.10 5.99
C LEU A 110 -0.15 -0.29 5.45
N ALA A 111 -0.56 -0.40 4.19
CA ALA A 111 -0.84 -1.68 3.54
C ALA A 111 0.44 -2.50 3.32
N HIS A 112 1.53 -1.86 2.92
CA HIS A 112 2.86 -2.46 2.78
C HIS A 112 3.32 -3.10 4.09
N GLU A 113 3.39 -2.32 5.17
CA GLU A 113 3.83 -2.80 6.48
C GLU A 113 2.86 -3.85 7.06
N THR A 114 1.56 -3.73 6.74
CA THR A 114 0.58 -4.75 7.14
C THR A 114 0.83 -6.07 6.40
N TRP A 115 1.33 -6.06 5.16
CA TRP A 115 1.68 -7.30 4.47
C TRP A 115 2.81 -8.04 5.19
N HIS A 116 3.79 -7.33 5.75
CA HIS A 116 4.81 -7.97 6.59
C HIS A 116 4.24 -8.62 7.86
N VAL A 117 3.15 -8.08 8.44
CA VAL A 117 2.41 -8.76 9.52
C VAL A 117 1.78 -10.05 9.03
N VAL A 118 1.22 -10.07 7.81
CA VAL A 118 0.67 -11.29 7.21
C VAL A 118 1.77 -12.33 7.00
N GLN A 119 2.95 -11.90 6.55
CA GLN A 119 4.13 -12.75 6.36
C GLN A 119 4.67 -13.30 7.70
N ASP A 120 4.73 -12.48 8.76
CA ASP A 120 5.04 -12.95 10.14
C ASP A 120 4.02 -13.99 10.59
N CYS A 121 2.74 -13.75 10.30
CA CYS A 121 1.69 -14.68 10.67
C CYS A 121 1.77 -16.03 9.96
N ALA A 122 2.13 -16.02 8.69
CA ALA A 122 2.35 -17.25 7.94
C ALA A 122 3.52 -18.07 8.50
N ALA A 123 4.50 -17.41 9.12
CA ALA A 123 5.62 -18.05 9.82
C ALA A 123 5.24 -18.54 11.24
N GLY A 124 4.09 -18.11 11.76
CA GLY A 124 3.66 -18.26 13.14
C GLY A 124 4.05 -17.05 13.97
N LEU A 125 3.13 -16.09 14.11
CA LEU A 125 3.30 -14.80 14.82
C LEU A 125 4.16 -14.92 16.09
N ASP A 126 4.89 -13.86 16.44
CA ASP A 126 5.76 -13.77 17.64
C ASP A 126 7.06 -14.61 17.55
N ASN A 127 7.50 -15.01 16.35
CA ASN A 127 8.69 -15.83 16.15
C ASN A 127 9.94 -15.03 15.69
N GLY A 128 9.79 -13.72 15.45
CA GLY A 128 10.86 -12.84 14.98
C GLY A 128 11.27 -13.06 13.52
N ALA A 129 10.50 -13.80 12.73
CA ALA A 129 10.81 -14.16 11.34
C ALA A 129 9.58 -14.03 10.45
N ILE A 130 9.75 -13.40 9.28
CA ILE A 130 8.73 -13.35 8.23
C ILE A 130 9.02 -14.39 7.15
N VAL A 131 7.98 -14.88 6.46
CA VAL A 131 8.12 -15.77 5.30
C VAL A 131 7.42 -15.18 4.08
N PRO A 132 7.98 -15.33 2.86
CA PRO A 132 7.25 -14.94 1.66
C PRO A 132 6.07 -15.90 1.46
N ILE A 133 4.95 -15.38 0.96
CA ILE A 133 3.70 -16.14 0.80
C ILE A 133 3.43 -16.46 -0.67
N MET A 134 3.64 -15.49 -1.55
CA MET A 134 3.35 -15.57 -2.99
C MET A 134 4.59 -15.96 -3.81
N ASN A 135 5.77 -15.67 -3.29
CA ASN A 135 7.05 -15.98 -3.89
C ASN A 135 7.51 -17.40 -3.53
N THR A 136 6.68 -18.38 -3.91
CA THR A 136 6.94 -19.81 -3.65
C THR A 136 7.89 -20.44 -4.67
N ASP A 137 8.09 -19.79 -5.83
CA ASP A 137 9.02 -20.21 -6.87
C ASP A 137 9.55 -19.03 -7.69
N ALA A 138 10.64 -19.27 -8.44
CA ALA A 138 11.32 -18.25 -9.23
C ALA A 138 10.47 -17.65 -10.37
N SER A 139 9.44 -18.34 -10.85
CA SER A 139 8.53 -17.80 -11.87
C SER A 139 7.55 -16.81 -11.26
N SER A 140 6.97 -17.14 -10.12
CA SER A 140 6.12 -16.26 -9.32
C SER A 140 6.89 -15.01 -8.88
N PHE A 141 8.14 -15.15 -8.43
CA PHE A 141 9.00 -14.00 -8.10
C PHE A 141 9.15 -13.03 -9.27
N ARG A 142 9.52 -13.55 -10.44
CA ARG A 142 9.73 -12.73 -11.64
C ARG A 142 8.46 -12.04 -12.09
N SER A 143 7.30 -12.70 -11.94
CA SER A 143 6.01 -12.10 -12.24
C SER A 143 5.69 -10.93 -11.32
N ILE A 144 5.96 -11.06 -10.01
CA ILE A 144 5.80 -9.97 -9.04
C ILE A 144 6.67 -8.79 -9.46
N LEU A 145 7.97 -9.03 -9.64
CA LEU A 145 8.93 -8.01 -10.05
C LEU A 145 8.56 -7.34 -11.38
N ALA A 146 8.07 -8.09 -12.37
CA ALA A 146 7.64 -7.55 -13.65
C ALA A 146 6.37 -6.69 -13.57
N SER A 147 5.57 -6.84 -12.51
CA SER A 147 4.35 -6.05 -12.29
C SER A 147 4.60 -4.72 -11.60
N LEU A 148 5.79 -4.53 -11.01
CA LEU A 148 6.16 -3.32 -10.28
C LEU A 148 6.48 -2.15 -11.21
N GLY A 149 6.11 -0.94 -10.79
CA GLY A 149 6.43 0.29 -11.51
C GLY A 149 7.92 0.64 -11.41
N SER A 150 8.39 1.56 -12.26
CA SER A 150 9.79 1.99 -12.24
C SER A 150 10.22 2.69 -10.94
N ALA A 151 9.26 3.30 -10.23
CA ALA A 151 9.52 3.91 -8.92
C ALA A 151 9.73 2.83 -7.85
N ASP A 152 8.85 1.82 -7.80
CA ASP A 152 8.94 0.69 -6.88
C ASP A 152 10.25 -0.08 -7.08
N TRP A 153 10.64 -0.31 -8.34
CA TRP A 153 11.94 -0.90 -8.67
C TRP A 153 13.14 -0.13 -8.13
N ARG A 154 13.06 1.21 -8.15
CA ARG A 154 14.13 2.05 -7.63
C ARG A 154 14.23 1.93 -6.11
N SER A 155 13.09 1.86 -5.42
CA SER A 155 13.03 1.64 -3.98
C SER A 155 13.52 0.24 -3.61
N LEU A 156 13.04 -0.79 -4.31
CA LEU A 156 13.38 -2.20 -4.07
C LEU A 156 14.89 -2.48 -4.26
N ASN A 157 15.55 -1.79 -5.21
CA ASN A 157 17.00 -1.89 -5.42
C ASN A 157 17.85 -1.33 -4.25
N LEU A 158 17.24 -0.70 -3.25
CA LEU A 158 17.94 -0.23 -2.05
C LEU A 158 17.99 -1.29 -0.94
N TYR A 159 17.19 -2.36 -1.05
CA TYR A 159 17.13 -3.43 -0.08
C TYR A 159 18.22 -4.48 -0.31
N ASP A 160 18.57 -5.21 0.75
CA ASP A 160 19.47 -6.35 0.62
C ASP A 160 18.84 -7.43 -0.28
N PRO A 161 19.63 -8.09 -1.15
CA PRO A 161 19.09 -9.09 -2.07
C PRO A 161 18.31 -10.23 -1.41
N GLN A 162 18.59 -10.51 -0.14
CA GLN A 162 17.91 -11.54 0.65
C GLN A 162 16.50 -11.12 1.06
N ASP A 163 16.22 -9.81 1.11
CA ASP A 163 14.94 -9.26 1.54
C ASP A 163 13.97 -9.05 0.38
N LEU A 164 14.48 -9.02 -0.86
CA LEU A 164 13.70 -8.83 -2.07
C LEU A 164 12.46 -9.74 -2.20
N PRO A 165 12.50 -11.02 -1.76
CA PRO A 165 11.31 -11.87 -1.77
C PRO A 165 10.15 -11.32 -0.93
N TYR A 166 10.42 -10.74 0.24
CA TYR A 166 9.39 -10.24 1.15
C TYR A 166 8.91 -8.86 0.71
N GLU A 167 9.87 -7.98 0.39
CA GLU A 167 9.65 -6.60 -0.03
C GLU A 167 8.92 -6.53 -1.38
N GLY A 168 9.29 -7.39 -2.33
CA GLY A 168 8.62 -7.44 -3.64
C GLY A 168 7.14 -7.78 -3.52
N GLU A 169 6.76 -8.66 -2.59
CA GLU A 169 5.36 -8.92 -2.29
C GLU A 169 4.67 -7.73 -1.63
N ALA A 170 5.34 -7.07 -0.69
CA ALA A 170 4.78 -5.91 0.01
C ALA A 170 4.52 -4.73 -0.95
N PHE A 171 5.47 -4.43 -1.86
CA PHE A 171 5.28 -3.45 -2.95
C PHE A 171 4.17 -3.82 -3.93
N LEU A 172 3.92 -5.10 -4.16
CA LEU A 172 2.76 -5.53 -4.95
C LEU A 172 1.45 -5.31 -4.18
N MET A 173 1.45 -5.67 -2.90
CA MET A 173 0.24 -5.73 -2.09
C MET A 173 -0.20 -4.39 -1.51
N GLU A 174 0.69 -3.40 -1.41
CA GLU A 174 0.35 -2.04 -0.96
C GLU A 174 -0.71 -1.37 -1.85
N LYS A 175 -0.79 -1.74 -3.14
CA LYS A 175 -1.80 -1.26 -4.09
C LYS A 175 -3.13 -2.01 -3.97
N HIS A 176 -3.22 -3.01 -3.09
CA HIS A 176 -4.39 -3.88 -2.91
C HIS A 176 -4.84 -3.96 -1.44
N PRO A 177 -5.20 -2.83 -0.80
CA PRO A 177 -5.46 -2.77 0.64
C PRO A 177 -6.59 -3.69 1.12
N ASP A 178 -7.63 -3.93 0.32
CA ASP A 178 -8.69 -4.87 0.68
C ASP A 178 -8.19 -6.33 0.77
N LYS A 179 -7.27 -6.74 -0.12
CA LYS A 179 -6.67 -8.08 -0.08
C LYS A 179 -5.75 -8.21 1.14
N VAL A 180 -5.00 -7.16 1.46
CA VAL A 180 -4.15 -7.12 2.67
C VAL A 180 -5.01 -7.27 3.92
N LEU A 181 -6.10 -6.51 4.04
CA LEU A 181 -7.04 -6.62 5.16
C LEU A 181 -7.68 -8.01 5.25
N GLN A 182 -8.06 -8.60 4.12
CA GLN A 182 -8.60 -9.96 4.08
C GLN A 182 -7.58 -10.98 4.59
N ALA A 183 -6.33 -10.88 4.15
CA ALA A 183 -5.25 -11.78 4.58
C ALA A 183 -4.92 -11.62 6.07
N LEU A 184 -4.85 -10.38 6.56
CA LEU A 184 -4.65 -10.11 7.99
C LEU A 184 -5.80 -10.67 8.84
N ASN A 185 -7.06 -10.53 8.41
CA ASN A 185 -8.19 -11.10 9.13
C ASN A 185 -8.17 -12.65 9.12
N ALA A 186 -7.66 -13.29 8.06
CA ALA A 186 -7.49 -14.74 8.04
C ALA A 186 -6.40 -15.20 9.01
N CYS A 187 -5.37 -14.39 9.22
CA CYS A 187 -4.32 -14.62 10.20
C CYS A 187 -4.87 -14.58 11.65
N THR A 188 -5.66 -13.56 12.01
CA THR A 188 -6.15 -13.38 13.38
C THR A 188 -7.14 -14.44 13.84
N ASN A 189 -7.92 -15.02 12.92
CA ASN A 189 -8.87 -16.09 13.20
C ASN A 189 -8.23 -17.47 13.43
N ARG A 190 -6.90 -17.61 13.28
CA ARG A 190 -6.16 -18.85 13.54
C ARG A 190 -5.56 -18.92 14.95
N ARG A 191 -5.72 -17.87 15.76
CA ARG A 191 -5.31 -17.85 17.18
C ARG A 191 -6.37 -18.45 18.10
#